data_AF-A0A819L9X3-F1
#
_entry.id   AF-A0A819L9X3-F1
#
_cell.length_a   1.000
_cell.length_b   1.000
_cell.length_c   1.000
_cell.angle_alpha   90.00
_cell.angle_beta   90.00
_cell.angle_gamma   90.00
#
_symmetry.space_group_name_H-M   'P 1'
#
loop_
_entity.id
_entity.type
_entity.pdbx_description
1 polymer ?
#
loop_
_entity_poly.entity_id
_entity_poly.type
_entity_poly.pdbx_seq_one_letter_code
_entity_poly.pdbx_strand_id
1 'polypeptide(L)'
;MLTTNTTSNLPLAIKTQPLTKKQNLSECRICGAPAQYVNFGAISCHSCKMFFKRNANFGQEIFKCNFGDNCEIKRDNHHMCASCRLKKCFQYGMTTDKFRPPRPKKSNTKSLVKVEPRYQSEKLSILNSLKPNHSLLTTSQWTLLSNLYNTFDESQLSLLGKTLVDTHNSLQPMNATYQKLLENYLLSLYETAGRYLRSNDDICKLSFSDRSIVLRNAANNAPCMASSFIGRHFGLFSLDSFLKIVTAMYGNGAVSLTIWTLKFVNLDIVIFKLALSLFALSITTYIYSPNISIDSTNSSTIFHIQNKYAEVTWKYLNYRYGWYEAVKHFHNIVYWLMACTTSIIHAQTVSTHVDNVDSIVELTELTLILDDVEEIIETK
;
A
#
# COMPACT_ATOMS: atom_id res chain seq x y z
N MET A 1 0.25 29.73 -63.89
CA MET A 1 -1.22 29.82 -63.92
C MET A 1 -1.79 29.00 -62.76
N LEU A 2 -2.57 29.68 -61.92
CA LEU A 2 -3.72 29.20 -61.14
C LEU A 2 -3.59 28.01 -60.17
N THR A 3 -3.64 28.39 -58.89
CA THR A 3 -4.24 27.78 -57.68
C THR A 3 -5.28 26.67 -57.84
N THR A 4 -5.31 25.71 -56.89
CA THR A 4 -6.52 25.31 -56.14
C THR A 4 -6.20 24.65 -54.79
N ASN A 5 -6.92 25.13 -53.76
CA ASN A 5 -7.04 24.68 -52.36
C ASN A 5 -7.72 23.31 -52.19
N THR A 6 -7.52 22.63 -51.04
CA THR A 6 -8.56 22.26 -50.03
C THR A 6 -7.98 21.31 -48.96
N THR A 7 -7.69 21.80 -47.74
CA THR A 7 -8.49 21.76 -46.48
C THR A 7 -8.47 20.45 -45.70
N SER A 8 -7.75 20.52 -44.57
CA SER A 8 -7.84 19.70 -43.35
C SER A 8 -9.23 19.75 -42.70
N ASN A 9 -9.77 18.61 -42.26
CA ASN A 9 -10.95 18.55 -41.40
C ASN A 9 -10.71 17.65 -40.19
N LEU A 10 -10.45 18.30 -39.04
CA LEU A 10 -10.52 17.76 -37.70
C LEU A 10 -11.97 17.94 -37.19
N PRO A 11 -12.64 16.94 -36.58
CA PRO A 11 -14.02 17.14 -36.13
C PRO A 11 -14.13 18.07 -34.92
N LEU A 12 -15.09 18.98 -35.04
CA LEU A 12 -15.49 20.08 -34.16
C LEU A 12 -15.64 19.73 -32.66
N ALA A 13 -15.21 20.70 -31.85
CA ALA A 13 -15.55 20.85 -30.44
C ALA A 13 -17.07 20.89 -30.21
N ILE A 14 -17.57 20.00 -29.35
CA ILE A 14 -18.96 20.00 -28.91
C ILE A 14 -19.13 21.05 -27.81
N LYS A 15 -19.86 22.12 -28.14
CA LYS A 15 -20.31 23.16 -27.21
C LYS A 15 -21.22 22.54 -26.12
N THR A 16 -20.85 22.75 -24.86
CA THR A 16 -21.68 22.42 -23.69
C THR A 16 -22.73 23.50 -23.44
N GLN A 17 -24.00 23.22 -23.72
CA GLN A 17 -25.13 24.01 -23.21
C GLN A 17 -25.73 23.33 -21.97
N PRO A 18 -26.13 24.09 -20.92
CA PRO A 18 -26.77 23.54 -19.74
C PRO A 18 -28.28 23.35 -19.95
N LEU A 19 -28.78 22.12 -19.80
CA LEU A 19 -30.21 21.81 -19.87
C LEU A 19 -30.87 21.95 -18.49
N THR A 20 -31.85 22.86 -18.40
CA THR A 20 -32.75 23.09 -17.26
C THR A 20 -33.88 22.05 -17.18
N LYS A 21 -34.44 21.86 -15.98
CA LYS A 21 -35.43 20.83 -15.60
C LYS A 21 -36.81 20.98 -16.27
N LYS A 22 -37.27 19.96 -17.03
CA LYS A 22 -38.51 19.16 -16.79
C LYS A 22 -38.73 18.13 -17.92
N GLN A 23 -38.86 16.87 -17.51
CA GLN A 23 -39.40 15.65 -18.17
C GLN A 23 -39.51 15.59 -19.70
N ASN A 24 -38.54 14.90 -20.31
CA ASN A 24 -38.78 13.90 -21.36
C ASN A 24 -38.11 12.60 -20.89
N LEU A 25 -38.86 11.50 -20.79
CA LEU A 25 -38.23 10.16 -20.65
C LEU A 25 -37.35 9.98 -21.87
N SER A 26 -36.05 9.98 -21.65
CA SER A 26 -35.05 9.91 -22.71
C SER A 26 -34.41 8.53 -22.66
N GLU A 27 -34.09 7.96 -23.81
CA GLU A 27 -33.41 6.67 -23.83
C GLU A 27 -31.97 6.82 -23.34
N CYS A 28 -31.48 5.82 -22.60
CA CYS A 28 -30.09 5.74 -22.19
C CYS A 28 -29.20 5.75 -23.43
N ARG A 29 -28.34 6.76 -23.55
CA ARG A 29 -27.43 6.91 -24.71
C ARG A 29 -26.42 5.76 -24.84
N ILE A 30 -26.28 4.93 -23.81
CA ILE A 30 -25.35 3.80 -23.78
C ILE A 30 -26.04 2.51 -24.26
N CYS A 31 -27.20 2.16 -23.73
CA CYS A 31 -27.86 0.86 -23.98
C CYS A 31 -29.31 0.95 -24.47
N GLY A 32 -29.88 2.15 -24.67
CA GLY A 32 -31.26 2.35 -25.11
C GLY A 32 -32.34 2.13 -24.04
N ALA A 33 -32.00 1.59 -22.86
CA ALA A 33 -32.98 1.42 -21.78
C ALA A 33 -33.59 2.77 -21.33
N PRO A 34 -34.83 2.81 -20.83
CA PRO A 34 -35.44 4.05 -20.34
C PRO A 34 -34.56 4.75 -19.31
N ALA A 35 -34.33 6.05 -19.50
CA ALA A 35 -33.56 6.89 -18.60
C ALA A 35 -34.33 8.19 -18.30
N GLN A 36 -34.16 8.67 -17.08
CA GLN A 36 -34.83 9.88 -16.60
C GLN A 36 -33.83 11.01 -16.27
N TYR A 37 -32.55 10.67 -16.14
CA TYR A 37 -31.54 11.58 -15.58
C TYR A 37 -30.23 11.54 -16.37
N VAL A 38 -29.56 12.69 -16.39
CA VAL A 38 -28.16 12.82 -16.80
C VAL A 38 -27.28 12.34 -15.63
N ASN A 39 -26.50 11.28 -15.84
CA ASN A 39 -25.49 10.83 -14.88
C ASN A 39 -24.10 11.00 -15.47
N PHE A 40 -23.19 11.60 -14.70
CA PHE A 40 -21.79 11.79 -15.06
C PHE A 40 -21.54 12.53 -16.39
N GLY A 41 -22.54 13.18 -16.98
CA GLY A 41 -22.42 13.93 -18.24
C GLY A 41 -23.27 13.40 -19.39
N ALA A 42 -23.84 12.19 -19.27
CA ALA A 42 -24.71 11.60 -20.30
C ALA A 42 -26.06 11.13 -19.73
N ILE A 43 -27.12 11.22 -20.53
CA ILE A 43 -28.41 10.58 -20.23
C ILE A 43 -28.19 9.06 -20.19
N SER A 44 -28.39 8.47 -19.01
CA SER A 44 -28.08 7.05 -18.80
C SER A 44 -29.04 6.40 -17.79
N CYS A 45 -29.32 5.11 -18.01
CA CYS A 45 -30.12 4.31 -17.08
C CYS A 45 -29.32 3.98 -15.80
N HIS A 46 -30.00 3.50 -14.77
CA HIS A 46 -29.37 3.16 -13.49
C HIS A 46 -28.24 2.13 -13.61
N SER A 47 -28.43 1.11 -14.46
CA SER A 47 -27.42 0.08 -14.72
C SER A 47 -26.14 0.67 -15.32
N CYS A 48 -26.25 1.52 -16.35
CA CYS A 48 -25.09 2.18 -16.96
C CYS A 48 -24.43 3.21 -16.04
N LYS A 49 -25.21 3.91 -15.22
CA LYS A 49 -24.68 4.78 -14.15
C LYS A 49 -23.80 4.01 -13.17
N MET A 50 -24.31 2.91 -12.61
CA MET A 50 -23.57 2.12 -11.63
C MET A 50 -22.37 1.40 -12.25
N PHE A 51 -22.53 0.91 -13.46
CA PHE A 51 -21.44 0.36 -14.26
C PHE A 51 -20.32 1.40 -14.47
N PHE A 52 -20.65 2.62 -14.92
CA PHE A 52 -19.65 3.67 -15.12
C PHE A 52 -18.96 4.05 -13.81
N LYS A 53 -19.71 4.23 -12.70
CA LYS A 53 -19.14 4.56 -11.39
C LYS A 53 -18.12 3.51 -10.90
N ARG A 54 -18.37 2.23 -11.17
CA ARG A 54 -17.48 1.13 -10.78
C ARG A 54 -16.25 1.02 -11.69
N ASN A 55 -16.40 1.30 -12.98
CA ASN A 55 -15.41 0.92 -13.98
C ASN A 55 -14.61 2.08 -14.58
N ALA A 56 -15.08 3.32 -14.48
CA ALA A 56 -14.45 4.46 -15.15
C ALA A 56 -13.05 4.82 -14.61
N ASN A 57 -12.75 4.50 -13.35
CA ASN A 57 -11.43 4.76 -12.74
C ASN A 57 -10.36 3.72 -13.12
N PHE A 58 -10.77 2.59 -13.70
CA PHE A 58 -9.88 1.52 -14.13
C PHE A 58 -9.34 1.76 -15.55
N GLY A 59 -9.88 2.72 -16.30
CA GLY A 59 -9.49 2.98 -17.69
C GLY A 59 -10.05 1.96 -18.70
N GLN A 60 -10.09 2.32 -19.99
CA GLN A 60 -10.62 1.44 -21.04
C GLN A 60 -9.72 0.21 -21.28
N GLU A 61 -8.41 0.34 -21.03
CA GLU A 61 -7.38 -0.67 -21.33
C GLU A 61 -7.47 -1.94 -20.47
N ILE A 62 -8.14 -1.87 -19.32
CA ILE A 62 -8.35 -3.02 -18.41
C ILE A 62 -9.42 -3.98 -18.97
N PHE A 63 -10.34 -3.49 -19.80
CA PHE A 63 -11.39 -4.31 -20.38
C PHE A 63 -11.03 -4.70 -21.81
N LYS A 64 -10.76 -5.99 -22.05
CA LYS A 64 -10.60 -6.52 -23.41
C LYS A 64 -11.95 -6.93 -23.99
N CYS A 65 -12.19 -6.60 -25.26
CA CYS A 65 -13.35 -7.10 -25.99
C CYS A 65 -13.05 -8.48 -26.58
N ASN A 66 -13.96 -9.43 -26.39
CA ASN A 66 -13.84 -10.77 -26.97
C ASN A 66 -14.44 -10.87 -28.38
N PHE A 67 -14.96 -9.76 -28.93
CA PHE A 67 -15.75 -9.74 -30.16
C PHE A 67 -15.34 -8.60 -31.12
N GLY A 68 -14.06 -8.18 -31.10
CA GLY A 68 -13.51 -7.24 -32.08
C GLY A 68 -13.82 -5.76 -31.85
N ASP A 69 -13.92 -5.33 -30.58
CA ASP A 69 -14.03 -3.91 -30.14
C ASP A 69 -15.18 -3.05 -30.71
N ASN A 70 -16.17 -3.68 -31.34
CA ASN A 70 -17.34 -3.04 -31.95
C ASN A 70 -18.67 -3.67 -31.50
N CYS A 71 -18.74 -4.20 -30.27
CA CYS A 71 -19.98 -4.80 -29.75
C CYS A 71 -21.13 -3.79 -29.72
N GLU A 72 -22.27 -4.17 -30.27
CA GLU A 72 -23.48 -3.38 -30.14
C GLU A 72 -24.04 -3.47 -28.70
N ILE A 73 -24.09 -2.33 -28.01
CA ILE A 73 -24.59 -2.24 -26.64
C ILE A 73 -26.08 -1.85 -26.66
N LYS A 74 -26.94 -2.82 -26.36
CA LYS A 74 -28.40 -2.73 -26.20
C LYS A 74 -28.83 -3.14 -24.79
N ARG A 75 -30.09 -2.90 -24.42
CA ARG A 75 -30.62 -3.19 -23.07
C ARG A 75 -30.36 -4.64 -22.64
N ASP A 76 -30.58 -5.58 -23.54
CA ASP A 76 -30.57 -7.01 -23.19
C ASP A 76 -29.17 -7.62 -23.20
N ASN A 77 -28.24 -7.05 -23.98
CA ASN A 77 -26.89 -7.59 -24.15
C ASN A 77 -25.78 -6.71 -23.56
N HIS A 78 -26.11 -5.58 -22.91
CA HIS A 78 -25.09 -4.63 -22.43
C HIS A 78 -24.10 -5.25 -21.43
N HIS A 79 -24.41 -6.40 -20.84
CA HIS A 79 -23.55 -7.10 -19.88
C HIS A 79 -22.51 -8.00 -20.57
N MET A 80 -22.70 -8.33 -21.86
CA MET A 80 -21.83 -9.25 -22.60
C MET A 80 -20.45 -8.69 -22.92
N CYS A 81 -20.31 -7.37 -22.99
CA CYS A 81 -19.01 -6.74 -23.23
C CYS A 81 -18.83 -5.47 -22.39
N ALA A 82 -18.08 -5.60 -21.29
CA ALA A 82 -17.73 -4.47 -20.43
C ALA A 82 -16.84 -3.44 -21.15
N SER A 83 -15.93 -3.90 -22.01
CA SER A 83 -15.01 -3.04 -22.78
C SER A 83 -15.76 -2.05 -23.68
N CYS A 84 -16.55 -2.57 -24.62
CA CYS A 84 -17.33 -1.75 -25.54
C CYS A 84 -18.39 -0.90 -24.80
N ARG A 85 -18.96 -1.41 -23.70
CA ARG A 85 -19.86 -0.62 -22.86
C ARG A 85 -19.17 0.58 -22.21
N LEU A 86 -17.98 0.39 -21.66
CA LEU A 86 -17.23 1.47 -21.00
C LEU A 86 -16.72 2.49 -22.02
N LYS A 87 -16.20 2.01 -23.16
CA LYS A 87 -15.85 2.85 -24.31
C LYS A 87 -17.02 3.73 -24.76
N LYS A 88 -18.21 3.15 -24.89
CA LYS A 88 -19.44 3.87 -25.22
C LYS A 88 -19.83 4.88 -24.13
N CYS A 89 -19.66 4.57 -22.84
CA CYS A 89 -19.90 5.55 -21.76
C CYS A 89 -19.07 6.82 -21.92
N PHE A 90 -17.76 6.68 -22.17
CA PHE A 90 -16.88 7.83 -22.39
C PHE A 90 -17.20 8.56 -23.71
N GLN A 91 -17.46 7.82 -24.79
CA GLN A 91 -17.83 8.39 -26.09
C GLN A 91 -19.06 9.31 -26.01
N TYR A 92 -20.04 8.96 -25.18
CA TYR A 92 -21.25 9.77 -24.95
C TYR A 92 -21.09 10.82 -23.85
N GLY A 93 -19.87 11.08 -23.38
CA GLY A 93 -19.55 12.21 -22.51
C GLY A 93 -19.71 11.95 -21.01
N MET A 94 -19.72 10.68 -20.57
CA MET A 94 -19.59 10.39 -19.14
C MET A 94 -18.14 10.64 -18.70
N THR A 95 -17.93 11.43 -17.64
CA THR A 95 -16.63 11.75 -17.05
C THR A 95 -16.57 11.45 -15.55
N THR A 96 -15.39 11.06 -15.06
CA THR A 96 -15.08 10.82 -13.65
C THR A 96 -14.99 12.12 -12.83
N ASP A 97 -14.76 13.27 -13.47
CA ASP A 97 -14.68 14.59 -12.82
C ASP A 97 -15.97 14.96 -12.06
N LYS A 98 -17.08 14.36 -12.46
CA LYS A 98 -18.41 14.58 -11.86
C LYS A 98 -18.72 13.64 -10.69
N PHE A 99 -17.73 12.90 -10.19
CA PHE A 99 -17.86 12.11 -8.98
C PHE A 99 -17.91 13.06 -7.79
N ARG A 100 -19.13 13.35 -7.28
CA ARG A 100 -19.27 14.17 -6.08
C ARG A 100 -18.63 13.45 -4.88
N PRO A 101 -17.83 14.14 -4.05
CA PRO A 101 -17.45 13.61 -2.74
C PRO A 101 -18.72 13.37 -1.91
N PRO A 102 -18.73 12.36 -1.00
CA PRO A 102 -19.88 12.08 -0.18
C PRO A 102 -20.28 13.34 0.62
N ARG A 103 -21.57 13.65 0.62
CA ARG A 103 -22.11 14.86 1.25
C ARG A 103 -22.10 14.66 2.78
N PRO A 104 -21.47 15.54 3.58
CA PRO A 104 -21.55 15.45 5.05
C PRO A 104 -22.99 15.75 5.50
N LYS A 105 -23.51 14.96 6.44
CA LYS A 105 -24.78 15.26 7.11
C LYS A 105 -24.55 16.49 8.01
N LYS A 106 -25.37 17.53 7.85
CA LYS A 106 -25.30 18.75 8.66
C LYS A 106 -25.84 18.48 10.06
N SER A 107 -25.01 18.62 11.10
CA SER A 107 -25.44 18.99 12.44
C SER A 107 -24.76 20.30 12.83
N ASN A 108 -25.54 21.22 13.38
CA ASN A 108 -25.10 22.54 13.80
C ASN A 108 -24.27 22.42 15.09
N THR A 109 -22.95 22.55 15.01
CA THR A 109 -22.13 23.20 16.06
C THR A 109 -20.78 23.61 15.47
N LYS A 110 -20.39 24.87 15.68
CA LYS A 110 -19.04 25.36 15.37
C LYS A 110 -18.05 24.70 16.34
N SER A 111 -17.21 23.79 15.85
CA SER A 111 -15.98 23.39 16.54
C SER A 111 -14.98 22.82 15.53
N LEU A 112 -13.71 23.07 15.84
CA LEU A 112 -12.50 22.81 15.06
C LEU A 112 -12.55 21.47 14.32
N VAL A 113 -12.21 21.51 13.03
CA VAL A 113 -12.15 20.32 12.16
C VAL A 113 -11.11 19.35 12.72
N LYS A 114 -11.56 18.36 13.49
CA LYS A 114 -10.83 17.09 13.67
C LYS A 114 -10.83 16.41 12.31
N VAL A 115 -9.72 16.49 11.59
CA VAL A 115 -9.41 15.59 10.49
C VAL A 115 -9.23 14.21 11.10
N GLU A 116 -10.30 13.43 11.15
CA GLU A 116 -10.20 11.98 11.34
C GLU A 116 -9.43 11.41 10.13
N PRO A 117 -8.31 10.71 10.36
CA PRO A 117 -7.48 10.26 9.26
C PRO A 117 -8.20 9.17 8.47
N ARG A 118 -8.18 9.31 7.13
CA ARG A 118 -8.62 8.36 6.10
C ARG A 118 -8.16 6.91 6.36
N TYR A 119 -7.09 6.77 7.14
CA TYR A 119 -6.48 5.55 7.64
C TYR A 119 -7.45 4.57 8.35
N GLN A 120 -8.27 5.04 9.32
CA GLN A 120 -9.21 4.15 10.04
C GLN A 120 -10.34 3.63 9.13
N SER A 121 -10.75 4.43 8.13
CA SER A 121 -11.75 4.05 7.13
C SER A 121 -11.22 3.00 6.15
N GLU A 122 -9.92 2.99 5.85
CA GLU A 122 -9.31 2.07 4.90
C GLU A 122 -8.95 0.73 5.57
N LYS A 123 -8.45 0.80 6.82
CA LYS A 123 -8.20 -0.35 7.74
C LYS A 123 -9.43 -1.27 7.77
N LEU A 124 -10.61 -0.77 8.15
CA LEU A 124 -11.83 -1.60 8.28
C LEU A 124 -12.40 -2.17 6.95
N SER A 125 -11.92 -1.73 5.79
CA SER A 125 -12.52 -2.06 4.48
C SER A 125 -11.86 -3.23 3.75
N ILE A 126 -10.56 -3.49 3.97
CA ILE A 126 -9.80 -4.44 3.14
C ILE A 126 -10.27 -5.86 3.43
N LEU A 127 -10.14 -6.36 4.66
CA LEU A 127 -10.51 -7.75 5.00
C LEU A 127 -12.01 -8.02 4.86
N ASN A 128 -12.86 -7.09 5.30
CA ASN A 128 -14.32 -7.20 5.21
C ASN A 128 -14.86 -7.18 3.76
N SER A 129 -14.04 -6.73 2.79
CA SER A 129 -14.38 -6.78 1.36
C SER A 129 -13.95 -8.07 0.66
N LEU A 130 -13.09 -8.87 1.29
CA LEU A 130 -12.60 -10.13 0.73
C LEU A 130 -13.67 -11.21 1.00
N LYS A 131 -14.39 -11.63 -0.05
CA LYS A 131 -15.29 -12.78 0.03
C LYS A 131 -14.49 -14.06 -0.17
N PRO A 132 -14.46 -15.01 0.78
CA PRO A 132 -13.69 -16.25 0.64
C PRO A 132 -14.05 -17.04 -0.62
N ASN A 133 -15.31 -16.90 -1.05
CA ASN A 133 -15.82 -17.53 -2.26
C ASN A 133 -15.05 -17.02 -3.48
N HIS A 134 -14.44 -17.95 -4.23
CA HIS A 134 -13.55 -17.74 -5.40
C HIS A 134 -12.06 -17.47 -5.11
N SER A 135 -11.61 -17.56 -3.85
CA SER A 135 -10.17 -17.53 -3.55
C SER A 135 -9.52 -18.90 -3.63
N LEU A 136 -8.26 -18.95 -4.10
CA LEU A 136 -7.40 -20.14 -4.03
C LEU A 136 -6.69 -20.28 -2.66
N LEU A 137 -6.90 -19.33 -1.75
CA LEU A 137 -6.41 -19.39 -0.38
C LEU A 137 -7.19 -20.45 0.41
N THR A 138 -6.46 -21.32 1.11
CA THR A 138 -7.06 -22.28 2.05
C THR A 138 -7.61 -21.55 3.29
N THR A 139 -8.44 -22.24 4.09
CA THR A 139 -8.93 -21.71 5.37
C THR A 139 -7.79 -21.28 6.30
N SER A 140 -6.73 -22.08 6.40
CA SER A 140 -5.56 -21.75 7.22
C SER A 140 -4.79 -20.53 6.70
N GLN A 141 -4.70 -20.35 5.38
CA GLN A 141 -4.08 -19.17 4.77
C GLN A 141 -4.92 -17.91 5.00
N TRP A 142 -6.25 -18.02 5.02
CA TRP A 142 -7.14 -16.92 5.39
C TRP A 142 -6.98 -16.52 6.86
N THR A 143 -6.89 -17.50 7.77
CA THR A 143 -6.61 -17.24 9.19
C THR A 143 -5.27 -16.52 9.36
N LEU A 144 -4.22 -16.97 8.65
CA LEU A 144 -2.93 -16.31 8.67
C LEU A 144 -3.05 -14.83 8.26
N LEU A 145 -3.70 -14.54 7.13
CA LEU A 145 -3.88 -13.16 6.67
C LEU A 145 -4.64 -12.29 7.69
N SER A 146 -5.68 -12.86 8.32
CA SER A 146 -6.43 -12.19 9.39
C SER A 146 -5.54 -11.89 10.60
N ASN A 147 -4.72 -12.86 11.03
CA ASN A 147 -3.79 -12.67 12.15
C ASN A 147 -2.77 -11.56 11.81
N LEU A 148 -2.09 -11.66 10.67
CA LEU A 148 -1.13 -10.64 10.22
C LEU A 148 -1.78 -9.26 10.19
N TYR A 149 -2.98 -9.16 9.61
CA TYR A 149 -3.71 -7.90 9.53
C TYR A 149 -3.97 -7.26 10.90
N ASN A 150 -4.08 -8.03 11.98
CA ASN A 150 -4.31 -7.51 13.33
C ASN A 150 -3.05 -7.33 14.19
N THR A 151 -1.91 -7.95 13.86
CA THR A 151 -0.71 -7.97 14.74
C THR A 151 0.20 -6.75 14.64
N PHE A 152 0.37 -6.14 13.46
CA PHE A 152 1.12 -4.87 13.34
C PHE A 152 0.22 -3.70 13.75
N ASP A 153 0.44 -3.13 14.95
CA ASP A 153 -0.24 -1.92 15.42
C ASP A 153 0.58 -0.66 15.10
N GLU A 154 0.15 0.06 14.07
CA GLU A 154 0.80 1.27 13.60
C GLU A 154 0.19 2.55 14.17
N SER A 155 -0.66 2.46 15.20
CA SER A 155 -1.37 3.61 15.78
C SER A 155 -0.42 4.71 16.26
N GLN A 156 0.58 4.35 17.07
CA GLN A 156 1.59 5.27 17.58
C GLN A 156 2.47 5.84 16.46
N LEU A 157 2.92 4.99 15.54
CA LEU A 157 3.69 5.41 14.37
C LEU A 157 2.94 6.41 13.51
N SER A 158 1.65 6.18 13.33
CA SER A 158 0.77 7.07 12.58
C SER A 158 0.61 8.42 13.26
N LEU A 159 0.47 8.42 14.58
CA LEU A 159 0.40 9.64 15.38
C LEU A 159 1.69 10.45 15.28
N LEU A 160 2.85 9.79 15.46
CA LEU A 160 4.16 10.44 15.40
C LEU A 160 4.48 10.94 13.99
N GLY A 161 4.21 10.14 12.96
CA GLY A 161 4.37 10.53 11.56
C GLY A 161 3.52 11.76 11.19
N LYS A 162 2.26 11.79 11.62
CA LYS A 162 1.41 12.97 11.44
C LYS A 162 1.96 14.20 12.17
N THR A 163 2.41 14.01 13.41
CA THR A 163 2.97 15.11 14.22
C THR A 163 4.24 15.68 13.57
N LEU A 164 5.09 14.84 12.97
CA LEU A 164 6.26 15.29 12.20
C LEU A 164 5.85 16.17 11.01
N VAL A 165 4.82 15.77 10.25
CA VAL A 165 4.29 16.58 9.14
C VAL A 165 3.73 17.91 9.62
N ASP A 166 2.90 17.88 10.68
CA ASP A 166 2.24 19.06 11.22
C ASP A 166 3.27 20.07 11.80
N THR A 167 4.36 19.57 12.37
CA THR A 167 5.43 20.39 12.96
C THR A 167 6.48 20.87 11.95
N HIS A 168 6.60 20.22 10.78
CA HIS A 168 7.63 20.51 9.78
C HIS A 168 7.72 21.99 9.38
N ASN A 169 6.56 22.62 9.11
CA ASN A 169 6.52 24.03 8.68
C ASN A 169 6.69 25.02 9.85
N SER A 170 6.52 24.54 11.09
CA SER A 170 6.53 25.39 12.29
C SER A 170 7.92 25.46 12.94
N LEU A 171 8.78 24.48 12.68
CA LEU A 171 10.09 24.33 13.33
C LEU A 171 11.20 24.19 12.29
N GLN A 172 12.35 24.83 12.56
CA GLN A 172 13.54 24.66 11.74
C GLN A 172 14.06 23.20 11.83
N PRO A 173 14.71 22.67 10.76
CA PRO A 173 15.23 21.29 10.70
C PRO A 173 16.10 20.85 11.88
N MET A 174 16.87 21.77 12.48
CA MET A 174 17.81 21.47 13.57
C MET A 174 17.25 21.86 14.95
N ASN A 175 15.93 22.03 15.05
CA ASN A 175 15.30 22.30 16.32
C ASN A 175 15.32 21.03 17.20
N ALA A 176 15.79 21.16 18.45
CA ALA A 176 15.90 20.05 19.39
C ALA A 176 14.56 19.32 19.63
N THR A 177 13.43 20.03 19.60
CA THR A 177 12.09 19.42 19.72
C THR A 177 11.76 18.56 18.50
N TYR A 178 12.08 19.01 17.29
CA TYR A 178 11.86 18.24 16.06
C TYR A 178 12.78 17.00 16.02
N GLN A 179 14.04 17.15 16.44
CA GLN A 179 14.98 16.03 16.59
C GLN A 179 14.46 15.00 17.60
N LYS A 180 14.01 15.42 18.79
CA LYS A 180 13.43 14.51 19.78
C LYS A 180 12.17 13.80 19.27
N LEU A 181 11.33 14.51 18.52
CA LEU A 181 10.15 13.91 17.89
C LEU A 181 10.54 12.84 16.87
N LEU A 182 11.59 13.10 16.08
CA LEU A 182 12.12 12.12 15.12
C LEU A 182 12.75 10.92 15.83
N GLU A 183 13.52 11.10 16.90
CA GLU A 183 14.05 10.01 17.72
C GLU A 183 12.91 9.11 18.25
N ASN A 184 11.86 9.71 18.80
CA ASN A 184 10.69 8.96 19.28
C ASN A 184 9.98 8.22 18.15
N TYR A 185 9.91 8.81 16.95
CA TYR A 185 9.38 8.15 15.76
C TYR A 185 10.24 6.95 15.35
N LEU A 186 11.57 7.09 15.33
CA LEU A 186 12.49 6.01 15.03
C LEU A 186 12.36 4.89 16.08
N LEU A 187 12.40 5.21 17.38
CA LEU A 187 12.20 4.21 18.44
C LEU A 187 10.89 3.44 18.26
N SER A 188 9.79 4.15 18.00
CA SER A 188 8.49 3.53 17.75
C SER A 188 8.47 2.64 16.50
N LEU A 189 9.30 2.93 15.48
CA LEU A 189 9.44 2.06 14.29
C LEU A 189 10.07 0.73 14.68
N TYR A 190 11.16 0.76 15.44
CA TYR A 190 11.86 -0.44 15.91
C TYR A 190 10.97 -1.27 16.83
N GLU A 191 10.33 -0.66 17.82
CA GLU A 191 9.43 -1.34 18.75
C GLU A 191 8.22 -1.98 18.05
N THR A 192 7.61 -1.26 17.10
CA THR A 192 6.42 -1.77 16.39
C THR A 192 6.79 -2.93 15.47
N ALA A 193 7.91 -2.82 14.73
CA ALA A 193 8.42 -3.91 13.92
C ALA A 193 8.79 -5.13 14.77
N GLY A 194 9.48 -4.91 15.89
CA GLY A 194 9.84 -5.96 16.84
C GLY A 194 8.62 -6.69 17.41
N ARG A 195 7.65 -5.96 17.97
CA ARG A 195 6.39 -6.53 18.49
C ARG A 195 5.64 -7.35 17.44
N TYR A 196 5.61 -6.87 16.19
CA TYR A 196 5.01 -7.61 15.09
C TYR A 196 5.71 -8.93 14.81
N LEU A 197 7.05 -8.94 14.80
CA LEU A 197 7.83 -10.15 14.55
C LEU A 197 7.69 -11.16 15.67
N ARG A 198 7.66 -10.70 16.93
CA ARG A 198 7.48 -11.59 18.09
C ARG A 198 6.08 -12.20 18.15
N SER A 199 5.05 -11.45 17.77
CA SER A 199 3.66 -11.96 17.72
C SER A 199 3.35 -12.78 16.46
N ASN A 200 4.36 -13.09 15.63
CA ASN A 200 4.15 -13.88 14.43
C ASN A 200 4.13 -15.39 14.75
N ASP A 201 2.94 -15.99 14.68
CA ASP A 201 2.69 -17.41 15.00
C ASP A 201 3.68 -18.39 14.37
N ASP A 202 4.14 -18.15 13.14
CA ASP A 202 5.06 -19.07 12.47
C ASP A 202 6.52 -18.86 12.89
N ILE A 203 6.93 -17.63 13.22
CA ILE A 203 8.25 -17.35 13.82
C ILE A 203 8.31 -17.94 15.24
N CYS A 204 7.23 -17.87 16.02
CA CYS A 204 7.15 -18.45 17.36
C CYS A 204 7.37 -19.97 17.39
N LYS A 205 7.05 -20.68 16.30
CA LYS A 205 7.22 -22.14 16.17
C LYS A 205 8.66 -22.58 15.92
N LEU A 206 9.56 -21.64 15.62
CA LEU A 206 10.96 -21.95 15.46
C LEU A 206 11.59 -22.39 16.80
N SER A 207 12.69 -23.14 16.72
CA SER A 207 13.49 -23.43 17.90
C SER A 207 13.99 -22.12 18.53
N PHE A 208 14.26 -22.12 19.83
CA PHE A 208 14.78 -20.93 20.52
C PHE A 208 16.02 -20.36 19.81
N SER A 209 16.94 -21.23 19.39
CA SER A 209 18.15 -20.84 18.65
C SER A 209 17.81 -20.18 17.32
N ASP A 210 16.98 -20.83 16.49
CA ASP A 210 16.60 -20.29 15.18
C ASP A 210 15.81 -18.98 15.32
N ARG A 211 14.88 -18.92 16.27
CA ARG A 211 14.04 -17.76 16.55
C ARG A 211 14.88 -16.57 16.99
N SER A 212 15.83 -16.78 17.90
CA SER A 212 16.75 -15.73 18.36
C SER A 212 17.53 -15.12 17.19
N ILE A 213 18.04 -15.96 16.29
CA ILE A 213 18.80 -15.52 15.11
C ILE A 213 17.90 -14.76 14.13
N VAL A 214 16.70 -15.29 13.82
CA VAL A 214 15.72 -14.62 12.95
C VAL A 214 15.34 -13.26 13.50
N LEU A 215 14.98 -13.18 14.78
CA LEU A 215 14.54 -11.93 15.42
C LEU A 215 15.67 -10.90 15.46
N ARG A 216 16.91 -11.31 15.77
CA ARG A 216 18.08 -10.42 15.76
C ARG A 216 18.33 -9.81 14.38
N ASN A 217 18.34 -10.64 13.34
CA ASN A 217 18.53 -10.16 11.97
C ASN A 217 17.36 -9.29 11.51
N ALA A 218 16.14 -9.69 11.83
CA ALA A 218 14.95 -8.94 11.46
C ALA A 218 14.84 -7.61 12.23
N ALA A 219 15.32 -7.51 13.47
CA ALA A 219 15.32 -6.27 14.27
C ALA A 219 16.11 -5.15 13.59
N ASN A 220 17.21 -5.48 12.93
CA ASN A 220 18.01 -4.54 12.17
C ASN A 220 17.34 -4.11 10.86
N ASN A 221 16.62 -5.03 10.23
CA ASN A 221 16.23 -4.89 8.83
C ASN A 221 14.76 -4.46 8.66
N ALA A 222 13.85 -5.04 9.43
CA ALA A 222 12.41 -4.75 9.40
C ALA A 222 12.06 -3.25 9.55
N PRO A 223 12.77 -2.46 10.39
CA PRO A 223 12.53 -1.03 10.51
C PRO A 223 12.79 -0.24 9.22
N CYS A 224 13.74 -0.67 8.36
CA CYS A 224 13.97 -0.04 7.06
C CYS A 224 12.74 -0.17 6.14
N MET A 225 12.08 -1.33 6.18
CA MET A 225 10.89 -1.56 5.38
C MET A 225 9.66 -0.88 5.99
N ALA A 226 9.53 -0.90 7.31
CA ALA A 226 8.49 -0.16 8.02
C ALA A 226 8.61 1.36 7.79
N SER A 227 9.83 1.91 7.80
CA SER A 227 10.08 3.33 7.55
C SER A 227 9.73 3.72 6.11
N SER A 228 10.04 2.85 5.14
CA SER A 228 9.64 3.05 3.74
C SER A 228 8.11 3.08 3.58
N PHE A 229 7.39 2.17 4.25
CA PHE A 229 5.92 2.10 4.20
C PHE A 229 5.26 3.30 4.87
N ILE A 230 5.58 3.55 6.14
CA ILE A 230 4.99 4.65 6.92
C ILE A 230 5.42 6.01 6.36
N GLY A 231 6.69 6.14 6.00
CA GLY A 231 7.22 7.35 5.39
C GLY A 231 6.57 7.68 4.04
N ARG A 232 6.28 6.67 3.20
CA ARG A 232 5.47 6.87 1.98
C ARG A 232 4.03 7.27 2.33
N HIS A 233 3.43 6.65 3.33
CA HIS A 233 2.04 6.91 3.73
C HIS A 233 1.82 8.36 4.17
N PHE A 234 2.73 8.91 4.98
CA PHE A 234 2.64 10.27 5.50
C PHE A 234 3.39 11.32 4.66
N GLY A 235 4.15 10.90 3.64
CA GLY A 235 4.97 11.80 2.83
C GLY A 235 6.19 12.36 3.56
N LEU A 236 6.74 11.63 4.53
CA LEU A 236 7.86 12.10 5.37
C LEU A 236 9.12 12.40 4.54
N PHE A 237 9.39 11.60 3.52
CA PHE A 237 10.54 11.79 2.62
C PHE A 237 10.39 12.98 1.67
N SER A 238 9.28 13.72 1.72
CA SER A 238 9.12 15.00 1.02
C SER A 238 9.41 16.21 1.93
N LEU A 239 9.66 15.99 3.22
CA LEU A 239 9.95 17.04 4.19
C LEU A 239 11.46 17.29 4.26
N ASP A 240 11.91 18.50 3.93
CA ASP A 240 13.34 18.85 3.97
C ASP A 240 13.94 18.71 5.38
N SER A 241 13.18 19.06 6.43
CA SER A 241 13.61 18.89 7.82
C SER A 241 13.86 17.43 8.18
N PHE A 242 12.98 16.54 7.70
CA PHE A 242 13.14 15.10 7.91
C PHE A 242 14.36 14.59 7.15
N LEU A 243 14.46 14.89 5.86
CA LEU A 243 15.56 14.44 4.99
C LEU A 243 16.93 14.87 5.52
N LYS A 244 17.08 16.11 6.00
CA LYS A 244 18.34 16.61 6.55
C LYS A 244 18.82 15.78 7.73
N ILE A 245 17.94 15.47 8.69
CA ILE A 245 18.32 14.71 9.88
C ILE A 245 18.60 13.25 9.50
N VAL A 246 17.70 12.58 8.77
CA VAL A 246 17.92 11.16 8.42
C VAL A 246 19.13 10.97 7.50
N THR A 247 19.47 11.97 6.69
CA THR A 247 20.71 11.94 5.87
C THR A 247 21.95 12.11 6.74
N ALA A 248 21.91 12.94 7.78
CA ALA A 248 23.00 13.06 8.74
C ALA A 248 23.20 11.77 9.56
N MET A 249 22.10 11.05 9.84
CA MET A 249 22.15 9.78 10.58
C MET A 249 22.62 8.62 9.69
N TYR A 250 21.91 8.34 8.59
CA TYR A 250 22.10 7.13 7.77
C TYR A 250 22.99 7.34 6.53
N GLY A 251 23.36 8.59 6.23
CA GLY A 251 24.12 8.95 5.04
C GLY A 251 23.29 9.09 3.76
N ASN A 252 23.84 9.81 2.79
CA ASN A 252 23.16 10.12 1.54
C ASN A 252 22.83 8.88 0.70
N GLY A 253 23.70 7.87 0.72
CA GLY A 253 23.49 6.61 -0.03
C GLY A 253 22.24 5.87 0.43
N ALA A 254 22.13 5.62 1.75
CA ALA A 254 21.00 4.92 2.34
C ALA A 254 19.68 5.69 2.15
N VAL A 255 19.69 7.02 2.35
CA VAL A 255 18.49 7.85 2.18
C VAL A 255 18.07 7.93 0.71
N SER A 256 19.01 8.13 -0.23
CA SER A 256 18.70 8.16 -1.66
C SER A 256 18.10 6.84 -2.14
N LEU A 257 18.66 5.72 -1.69
CA LEU A 257 18.14 4.41 -2.01
C LEU A 257 16.74 4.20 -1.41
N THR A 258 16.53 4.60 -0.16
CA THR A 258 15.21 4.57 0.50
C THR A 258 14.17 5.40 -0.25
N ILE A 259 14.50 6.60 -0.72
CA ILE A 259 13.60 7.42 -1.54
C ILE A 259 13.28 6.71 -2.86
N TRP A 260 14.28 6.10 -3.50
CA TRP A 260 14.09 5.34 -4.73
C TRP A 260 13.21 4.09 -4.51
N THR A 261 13.31 3.41 -3.36
CA THR A 261 12.48 2.25 -3.05
C THR A 261 11.01 2.60 -2.93
N LEU A 262 10.70 3.86 -2.55
CA LEU A 262 9.32 4.28 -2.31
C LEU A 262 8.43 3.93 -3.48
N LYS A 263 8.87 4.02 -4.74
CA LYS A 263 8.05 3.67 -5.92
C LYS A 263 7.53 2.23 -5.95
N PHE A 264 8.23 1.30 -5.30
CA PHE A 264 7.86 -0.11 -5.21
C PHE A 264 6.97 -0.43 -4.01
N VAL A 265 6.95 0.43 -2.99
CA VAL A 265 6.13 0.27 -1.78
C VAL A 265 4.65 0.25 -2.13
N ASN A 266 3.96 -0.84 -1.82
CA ASN A 266 2.50 -0.90 -1.91
C ASN A 266 1.88 -0.41 -0.60
N LEU A 267 0.85 0.45 -0.69
CA LEU A 267 0.14 0.99 0.48
C LEU A 267 -0.95 0.04 1.03
N ASP A 268 -1.18 -1.10 0.39
CA ASP A 268 -1.97 -2.18 0.96
C ASP A 268 -1.25 -2.76 2.19
N ILE A 269 -1.84 -2.54 3.36
CA ILE A 269 -1.28 -2.97 4.65
C ILE A 269 -1.06 -4.48 4.71
N VAL A 270 -1.90 -5.29 4.05
CA VAL A 270 -1.73 -6.76 4.04
C VAL A 270 -0.48 -7.13 3.26
N ILE A 271 -0.23 -6.48 2.12
CA ILE A 271 0.99 -6.67 1.33
C ILE A 271 2.21 -6.25 2.14
N PHE A 272 2.15 -5.10 2.82
CA PHE A 272 3.26 -4.65 3.67
C PHE A 272 3.61 -5.68 4.75
N LYS A 273 2.62 -6.19 5.48
CA LYS A 273 2.85 -7.17 6.55
C LYS A 273 3.37 -8.50 6.00
N LEU A 274 2.84 -8.97 4.88
CA LEU A 274 3.36 -10.14 4.17
C LEU A 274 4.82 -9.93 3.72
N ALA A 275 5.14 -8.77 3.15
CA ALA A 275 6.49 -8.41 2.79
C ALA A 275 7.38 -8.38 4.04
N LEU A 276 6.90 -7.84 5.17
CA LEU A 276 7.65 -7.72 6.44
C LEU A 276 8.04 -9.08 6.98
N SER A 277 7.10 -10.04 6.96
CA SER A 277 7.39 -11.42 7.32
C SER A 277 8.34 -12.09 6.33
N LEU A 278 8.16 -11.89 5.02
CA LEU A 278 9.09 -12.40 4.01
C LEU A 278 10.51 -11.87 4.19
N PHE A 279 10.65 -10.59 4.54
CA PHE A 279 11.94 -9.96 4.76
C PHE A 279 12.63 -10.51 5.99
N ALA A 280 11.90 -10.62 7.10
CA ALA A 280 12.43 -11.16 8.35
C ALA A 280 12.91 -12.62 8.22
N LEU A 281 12.22 -13.42 7.40
CA LEU A 281 12.57 -14.81 7.14
C LEU A 281 13.62 -14.98 6.01
N SER A 282 14.03 -13.90 5.34
CA SER A 282 14.88 -14.00 4.16
C SER A 282 16.32 -14.30 4.52
N ILE A 283 16.87 -15.39 3.98
CA ILE A 283 18.29 -15.77 4.12
C ILE A 283 19.23 -14.65 3.63
N THR A 284 18.79 -13.82 2.67
CA THR A 284 19.58 -12.66 2.19
C THR A 284 19.89 -11.66 3.30
N THR A 285 19.12 -11.65 4.39
CA THR A 285 19.40 -10.82 5.57
C THR A 285 20.52 -11.39 6.45
N TYR A 286 20.82 -12.69 6.34
CA TYR A 286 21.81 -13.42 7.15
C TYR A 286 23.22 -13.33 6.56
N ILE A 287 23.32 -13.19 5.23
CA ILE A 287 24.60 -13.13 4.50
C ILE A 287 25.50 -11.98 4.98
N TYR A 288 24.92 -10.96 5.62
CA TYR A 288 25.59 -9.72 5.97
C TYR A 288 25.75 -9.49 7.47
N SER A 289 25.44 -10.48 8.33
CA SER A 289 25.78 -10.41 9.75
C SER A 289 27.14 -11.07 9.98
N PRO A 290 28.23 -10.30 10.17
CA PRO A 290 29.59 -10.85 10.26
C PRO A 290 29.82 -11.77 11.47
N ASN A 291 28.87 -11.82 12.42
CA ASN A 291 29.00 -12.54 13.69
C ASN A 291 28.14 -13.81 13.81
N ILE A 292 27.40 -14.20 12.76
CA ILE A 292 26.50 -15.37 12.82
C ILE A 292 27.04 -16.46 11.91
N SER A 293 27.48 -17.58 12.48
CA SER A 293 27.81 -18.75 11.68
C SER A 293 26.52 -19.30 11.05
N ILE A 294 26.49 -19.33 9.72
CA ILE A 294 25.36 -19.86 8.92
C ILE A 294 25.04 -21.32 9.32
N ASP A 295 26.03 -22.04 9.84
CA ASP A 295 25.95 -23.43 10.34
C ASP A 295 25.08 -23.61 11.60
N SER A 296 24.61 -22.52 12.24
CA SER A 296 23.82 -22.57 13.49
C SER A 296 22.30 -22.57 13.31
N THR A 297 21.80 -22.56 12.07
CA THR A 297 20.34 -22.50 11.79
C THR A 297 19.82 -23.74 11.07
N ASN A 298 18.61 -24.18 11.43
CA ASN A 298 17.87 -25.14 10.61
C ASN A 298 17.26 -24.41 9.40
N SER A 299 18.10 -24.21 8.38
CA SER A 299 17.75 -23.51 7.15
C SER A 299 16.51 -24.11 6.46
N SER A 300 16.25 -25.42 6.62
CA SER A 300 15.09 -26.09 6.02
C SER A 300 13.75 -25.59 6.58
N THR A 301 13.63 -25.49 7.90
CA THR A 301 12.39 -25.03 8.57
C THR A 301 12.11 -23.57 8.24
N ILE A 302 13.13 -22.71 8.31
CA ILE A 302 13.02 -21.28 8.00
C ILE A 302 12.58 -21.10 6.53
N PHE A 303 13.21 -21.83 5.61
CA PHE A 303 12.87 -21.78 4.19
C PHE A 303 11.46 -22.31 3.91
N HIS A 304 11.00 -23.33 4.64
CA HIS A 304 9.63 -23.81 4.54
C HIS A 304 8.61 -22.74 4.94
N ILE A 305 8.85 -22.03 6.05
CA ILE A 305 8.00 -20.92 6.48
C ILE A 305 8.06 -19.78 5.45
N GLN A 306 9.25 -19.42 4.97
CA GLN A 306 9.40 -18.38 3.94
C GLN A 306 8.58 -18.70 2.68
N ASN A 307 8.64 -19.95 2.19
CA ASN A 307 7.86 -20.39 1.04
C ASN A 307 6.36 -20.33 1.28
N LYS A 308 5.89 -20.68 2.50
CA LYS A 308 4.49 -20.50 2.89
C LYS A 308 4.05 -19.03 2.75
N TYR A 309 4.85 -18.08 3.22
CA TYR A 309 4.55 -16.65 3.08
C TYR A 309 4.60 -16.19 1.62
N ALA A 310 5.54 -16.69 0.81
CA ALA A 310 5.63 -16.36 -0.61
C ALA A 310 4.39 -16.86 -1.37
N GLU A 311 3.96 -18.08 -1.09
CA GLU A 311 2.74 -18.67 -1.68
C GLU A 311 1.48 -17.89 -1.27
N VAL A 312 1.33 -17.57 0.01
CA VAL A 312 0.19 -16.77 0.50
C VAL A 312 0.19 -15.39 -0.12
N THR A 313 1.36 -14.75 -0.26
CA THR A 313 1.50 -13.46 -0.93
C THR A 313 1.05 -13.56 -2.38
N TRP A 314 1.52 -14.55 -3.12
CA TRP A 314 1.12 -14.76 -4.52
C TRP A 314 -0.39 -14.98 -4.66
N LYS A 315 -0.97 -15.85 -3.82
CA LYS A 315 -2.41 -16.14 -3.82
C LYS A 315 -3.24 -14.92 -3.44
N TYR A 316 -2.85 -14.16 -2.42
CA TYR A 316 -3.50 -12.92 -2.02
C TYR A 316 -3.47 -11.89 -3.16
N LEU A 317 -2.31 -11.70 -3.80
CA LEU A 317 -2.16 -10.77 -4.91
C LEU A 317 -3.05 -11.15 -6.10
N ASN A 318 -3.06 -12.43 -6.48
CA ASN A 318 -3.92 -12.92 -7.56
C ASN A 318 -5.40 -12.73 -7.24
N TYR A 319 -5.80 -13.03 -6.01
CA TYR A 319 -7.17 -12.87 -5.56
C TYR A 319 -7.59 -11.39 -5.55
N ARG A 320 -6.73 -10.48 -5.07
CA ARG A 320 -7.06 -9.07 -4.88
C ARG A 320 -6.94 -8.24 -6.15
N TYR A 321 -5.92 -8.50 -6.97
CA TYR A 321 -5.53 -7.64 -8.09
C TYR A 321 -5.63 -8.35 -9.46
N GLY A 322 -5.80 -9.67 -9.48
CA GLY A 322 -5.73 -10.48 -10.71
C GLY A 322 -4.30 -10.72 -11.16
N TRP A 323 -4.11 -11.70 -12.06
CA TRP A 323 -2.79 -12.24 -12.42
C TRP A 323 -1.78 -11.17 -12.87
N TYR A 324 -2.16 -10.28 -13.79
CA TYR A 324 -1.22 -9.32 -14.37
C TYR A 324 -0.69 -8.30 -13.36
N GLU A 325 -1.57 -7.74 -12.53
CA GLU A 325 -1.16 -6.82 -11.46
C GLU A 325 -0.49 -7.55 -10.30
N ALA A 326 -0.86 -8.82 -10.04
CA ALA A 326 -0.18 -9.66 -9.07
C ALA A 326 1.31 -9.86 -9.42
N VAL A 327 1.64 -10.09 -10.70
CA VAL A 327 3.03 -10.19 -11.16
C VAL A 327 3.81 -8.90 -10.84
N LYS A 328 3.23 -7.72 -11.14
CA LYS A 328 3.87 -6.43 -10.87
C LYS A 328 4.06 -6.19 -9.37
N HIS A 329 3.03 -6.46 -8.56
CA HIS A 329 3.12 -6.31 -7.12
C HIS A 329 4.15 -7.26 -6.51
N PHE A 330 4.19 -8.52 -6.95
CA PHE A 330 5.17 -9.48 -6.48
C PHE A 330 6.59 -9.06 -6.87
N HIS A 331 6.80 -8.62 -8.11
CA HIS A 331 8.06 -8.04 -8.58
C HIS A 331 8.49 -6.84 -7.71
N ASN A 332 7.58 -5.91 -7.42
CA ASN A 332 7.86 -4.76 -6.58
C ASN A 332 8.24 -5.15 -5.15
N ILE A 333 7.60 -6.18 -4.58
CA ILE A 333 7.99 -6.70 -3.26
C ILE A 333 9.44 -7.19 -3.29
N VAL A 334 9.83 -7.98 -4.29
CA VAL A 334 11.21 -8.48 -4.42
C VAL A 334 12.22 -7.34 -4.52
N TYR A 335 11.95 -6.34 -5.36
CA TYR A 335 12.82 -5.16 -5.48
C TYR A 335 12.91 -4.36 -4.18
N TRP A 336 11.79 -4.24 -3.46
CA TRP A 336 11.77 -3.56 -2.17
C TRP A 336 12.64 -4.29 -1.13
N LEU A 337 12.54 -5.62 -1.03
CA LEU A 337 13.37 -6.44 -0.14
C LEU A 337 14.86 -6.28 -0.45
N MET A 338 15.24 -6.36 -1.73
CA MET A 338 16.63 -6.20 -2.16
C MET A 338 17.16 -4.81 -1.83
N ALA A 339 16.38 -3.78 -2.14
CA ALA A 339 16.81 -2.41 -1.92
C ALA A 339 16.87 -2.05 -0.42
N CYS A 340 15.98 -2.58 0.42
CA CYS A 340 16.12 -2.47 1.88
C CYS A 340 17.43 -3.08 2.37
N THR A 341 17.77 -4.30 1.92
CA THR A 341 19.06 -4.95 2.26
C THR A 341 20.25 -4.05 1.89
N THR A 342 20.26 -3.48 0.68
CA THR A 342 21.34 -2.60 0.24
C THR A 342 21.37 -1.26 1.00
N SER A 343 20.21 -0.70 1.37
CA SER A 343 20.14 0.53 2.18
C SER A 343 20.80 0.34 3.55
N ILE A 344 20.63 -0.84 4.16
CA ILE A 344 21.22 -1.18 5.46
C ILE A 344 22.74 -1.28 5.36
N ILE A 345 23.27 -1.90 4.30
CA ILE A 345 24.71 -1.94 4.03
C ILE A 345 25.28 -0.51 3.93
N HIS A 346 24.60 0.39 3.22
CA HIS A 346 25.02 1.79 3.16
C HIS A 346 24.97 2.47 4.52
N ALA A 347 23.93 2.23 5.32
CA ALA A 347 23.80 2.82 6.65
C ALA A 347 24.94 2.40 7.59
N GLN A 348 25.35 1.13 7.55
CA GLN A 348 26.45 0.58 8.36
C GLN A 348 27.80 1.22 8.07
N THR A 349 27.99 1.84 6.88
CA THR A 349 29.24 2.52 6.53
C THR A 349 29.39 3.92 7.15
N VAL A 350 28.40 4.39 7.92
CA VAL A 350 28.33 5.76 8.45
C VAL A 350 28.47 5.76 9.98
N SER A 351 29.49 6.44 10.52
CA SER A 351 29.78 6.50 11.97
C SER A 351 28.62 7.02 12.82
N THR A 352 27.88 8.03 12.34
CA THR A 352 26.76 8.62 13.09
C THR A 352 25.55 7.70 13.20
N HIS A 353 25.37 6.76 12.26
CA HIS A 353 24.36 5.71 12.32
C HIS A 353 24.71 4.72 13.43
N VAL A 354 25.95 4.24 13.42
CA VAL A 354 26.51 3.30 14.39
C VAL A 354 26.28 3.82 15.80
N ASP A 355 26.67 5.05 16.11
CA ASP A 355 26.57 5.54 17.49
C ASP A 355 25.13 5.80 17.99
N ASN A 356 24.24 6.35 17.16
CA ASN A 356 22.90 6.79 17.61
C ASN A 356 21.81 5.73 17.46
N VAL A 357 21.95 4.82 16.50
CA VAL A 357 20.93 3.83 16.18
C VAL A 357 21.27 2.46 16.77
N ASP A 358 22.55 2.11 16.95
CA ASP A 358 22.92 0.82 17.51
C ASP A 358 22.42 0.64 18.94
N SER A 359 22.39 1.70 19.77
CA SER A 359 21.80 1.60 21.11
C SER A 359 20.28 1.28 21.07
N ILE A 360 19.55 1.83 20.09
CA ILE A 360 18.12 1.54 19.89
C ILE A 360 17.93 0.12 19.37
N VAL A 361 18.78 -0.30 18.43
CA VAL A 361 18.82 -1.67 17.90
C VAL A 361 19.11 -2.65 19.03
N GLU A 362 20.17 -2.46 19.80
CA GLU A 362 20.58 -3.33 20.91
C GLU A 362 19.47 -3.43 21.96
N LEU A 363 18.85 -2.32 22.35
CA LEU A 363 17.71 -2.34 23.27
C LEU A 363 16.53 -3.13 22.69
N THR A 364 16.25 -2.96 21.39
CA THR A 364 15.18 -3.68 20.71
C THR A 364 15.49 -5.17 20.62
N GLU A 365 16.73 -5.55 20.26
CA GLU A 365 17.20 -6.94 20.24
C GLU A 365 17.11 -7.58 21.63
N LEU A 366 17.59 -6.88 22.67
CA LEU A 366 17.52 -7.35 24.05
C LEU A 366 16.07 -7.56 24.48
N THR A 367 15.18 -6.60 24.20
CA THR A 367 13.76 -6.74 24.49
C THR A 367 13.21 -7.97 23.76
N LEU A 368 13.47 -8.10 22.45
CA LEU A 368 13.06 -9.24 21.62
C LEU A 368 13.49 -10.60 22.18
N ILE A 369 14.66 -10.69 22.81
CA ILE A 369 15.26 -11.92 23.32
C ILE A 369 14.92 -12.20 24.80
N LEU A 370 14.84 -11.17 25.65
CA LEU A 370 14.62 -11.34 27.10
C LEU A 370 13.19 -11.79 27.42
N ASP A 371 12.18 -11.23 26.74
CA ASP A 371 10.79 -11.63 26.95
C ASP A 371 10.56 -13.11 26.54
N ASP A 372 11.34 -13.61 25.57
CA ASP A 372 11.36 -15.01 25.16
C ASP A 372 11.91 -15.95 26.27
N VAL A 373 12.79 -15.43 27.14
CA VAL A 373 13.33 -16.17 28.29
C VAL A 373 12.33 -16.19 29.45
N GLU A 374 11.64 -15.07 29.69
CA GLU A 374 10.60 -14.97 30.72
C GLU A 374 9.41 -15.89 30.42
N GLU A 375 8.94 -15.96 29.16
CA GLU A 375 7.85 -16.86 28.75
C GLU A 375 8.20 -18.36 28.94
N ILE A 376 9.48 -18.73 28.85
CA ILE A 376 9.98 -20.09 29.12
C ILE A 376 10.04 -20.39 30.63
N ILE A 377 10.34 -19.38 31.45
CA ILE A 377 10.38 -19.52 32.91
C ILE A 377 8.96 -19.66 33.47
N GLU A 378 7.98 -18.97 32.88
CA GLU A 378 6.57 -19.07 33.30
C GLU A 378 5.86 -20.34 32.82
N THR A 379 6.40 -21.03 31.81
CA THR A 379 5.83 -22.28 31.26
C THR A 379 6.47 -23.57 31.80
N LYS A 380 7.41 -23.45 32.75
CA LYS A 380 7.97 -24.55 33.56
C LYS A 380 7.48 -24.47 34.99
#